data_AF-A0A924VGY8-F1
#
_entry.id   AF-A0A924VGY8-F1
#
_cell.length_a   1.000
_cell.length_b   1.000
_cell.length_c   1.000
_cell.angle_alpha   90.00
_cell.angle_beta   90.00
_cell.angle_gamma   90.00
#
_symmetry.space_group_name_H-M   'P 1'
#
loop_
_entity.id
_entity.type
_entity.pdbx_description
1 polymer ?
#
loop_
_entity_poly.entity_id
_entity_poly.type
_entity_poly.pdbx_seq_one_letter_code
_entity_poly.pdbx_strand_id
1 'polypeptide(L)'
;MIDLLKSNGITSFFTSLVSSAAQNDTSGEIGVSSLIDTWIVVRELEEDLTKKRIRGIFIVKSRGTGHDSDVHKLILSDDGINLMPMDSESTGIANKEKKVGKNVSEGQKLTKQDKGE
;
A
#
# COMPACT_ATOMS: atom_id res chain seq x y z
N MET A 1 -15.50 -9.03 21.98
CA MET A 1 -14.45 -8.26 22.71
C MET A 1 -14.24 -6.89 22.10
N ILE A 2 -13.85 -6.79 20.81
CA ILE A 2 -13.64 -5.51 20.12
C ILE A 2 -14.90 -4.62 20.21
N ASP A 3 -16.07 -5.18 19.91
CA ASP A 3 -17.35 -4.43 19.96
C ASP A 3 -17.68 -3.90 21.35
N LEU A 4 -17.35 -4.66 22.41
CA LEU A 4 -17.59 -4.25 23.80
C LEU A 4 -16.70 -3.06 24.19
N LEU A 5 -15.42 -3.09 23.79
CA LEU A 5 -14.50 -1.98 24.05
C LEU A 5 -14.93 -0.73 23.27
N LYS A 6 -15.38 -0.92 22.02
CA LYS A 6 -15.88 0.15 21.17
C LYS A 6 -17.18 0.76 21.71
N SER A 7 -18.13 -0.05 22.19
CA SER A 7 -19.38 0.44 22.78
C SER A 7 -19.15 1.24 24.06
N ASN A 8 -18.07 0.95 24.79
CA ASN A 8 -17.67 1.66 25.99
C ASN A 8 -16.78 2.89 25.71
N GLY A 9 -16.51 3.22 24.44
CA GLY A 9 -15.67 4.35 24.06
C GLY A 9 -14.19 4.18 24.42
N ILE A 10 -13.70 2.95 24.57
CA ILE A 10 -12.33 2.66 24.96
C ILE A 10 -11.46 2.48 23.71
N THR A 11 -10.45 3.35 23.53
CA THR A 11 -9.44 3.18 22.49
C THR A 11 -8.60 1.93 22.78
N SER A 12 -8.57 1.00 21.81
CA SER A 12 -7.91 -0.30 21.96
C SER A 12 -6.94 -0.53 20.82
N PHE A 13 -5.78 -1.13 21.11
CA PHE A 13 -4.77 -1.50 20.13
C PHE A 13 -4.60 -3.02 20.11
N PHE A 14 -4.71 -3.62 18.94
CA PHE A 14 -4.58 -5.06 18.75
C PHE A 14 -3.42 -5.36 17.80
N THR A 15 -2.68 -6.42 18.12
CA THR A 15 -1.60 -6.91 17.26
C THR A 15 -1.98 -8.27 16.71
N SER A 16 -1.81 -8.45 15.41
CA SER A 16 -1.95 -9.74 14.74
C SER A 16 -0.65 -10.06 13.99
N LEU A 17 -0.23 -11.32 14.06
CA LEU A 17 0.96 -11.79 13.35
C LEU A 17 0.50 -12.49 12.07
N VAL A 18 0.84 -11.91 10.92
CA VAL A 18 0.55 -12.48 9.61
C VAL A 18 1.80 -13.18 9.07
N SER A 19 1.63 -14.34 8.42
CA SER A 19 2.76 -15.10 7.87
C SER A 19 3.41 -14.35 6.71
N SER A 20 4.74 -14.18 6.79
CA SER A 20 5.56 -13.52 5.75
C SER A 20 5.56 -14.26 4.39
N ALA A 21 5.15 -15.53 4.36
CA ALA A 21 5.13 -16.34 3.13
C ALA A 21 3.95 -16.01 2.21
N ALA A 22 2.93 -15.33 2.73
CA ALA A 22 1.75 -14.97 1.98
C ALA A 22 1.96 -13.57 1.39
N GLN A 23 2.77 -13.51 0.33
CA GLN A 23 2.89 -12.31 -0.51
C GLN A 23 1.47 -11.92 -0.92
N ASN A 24 0.97 -10.83 -0.34
CA ASN A 24 -0.34 -10.21 -0.60
C ASN A 24 -1.57 -10.69 0.20
N ASP A 25 -1.45 -11.64 1.13
CA ASP A 25 -2.60 -12.04 1.96
C ASP A 25 -2.64 -11.28 3.30
N THR A 26 -3.06 -10.01 3.25
CA THR A 26 -3.79 -9.44 4.40
C THR A 26 -5.18 -10.10 4.56
N SER A 27 -5.53 -11.00 3.62
CA SER A 27 -6.73 -11.81 3.52
C SER A 27 -7.01 -12.71 4.75
N GLY A 28 -5.99 -13.04 5.55
CA GLY A 28 -6.17 -13.84 6.77
C GLY A 28 -7.09 -13.20 7.81
N GLU A 29 -7.37 -11.90 7.68
CA GLU A 29 -8.12 -11.12 8.67
C GLU A 29 -9.40 -10.46 8.10
N ILE A 30 -9.92 -10.96 6.97
CA ILE A 30 -11.12 -10.42 6.30
C ILE A 30 -12.29 -10.21 7.29
N GLY A 31 -12.47 -11.13 8.25
CA GLY A 31 -13.53 -11.03 9.28
C GLY A 31 -13.30 -10.01 10.39
N VAL A 32 -12.04 -9.69 10.73
CA VAL A 32 -11.69 -8.75 11.81
C VAL A 32 -11.57 -7.32 11.27
N SER A 33 -11.14 -7.19 10.01
CA SER A 33 -10.94 -5.90 9.38
C SER A 33 -12.22 -5.05 9.42
N SER A 34 -13.41 -5.60 9.20
CA SER A 34 -14.67 -4.85 9.19
C SER A 34 -14.98 -4.15 10.52
N LEU A 35 -14.62 -4.78 11.63
CA LEU A 35 -14.83 -4.32 13.01
C LEU A 35 -13.82 -3.24 13.43
N ILE A 36 -12.65 -3.19 12.79
CA ILE A 36 -11.56 -2.27 13.10
C ILE A 36 -11.67 -0.98 12.30
N ASP A 37 -11.48 0.16 12.97
CA ASP A 37 -11.53 1.49 12.37
C ASP A 37 -10.22 1.89 11.67
N THR A 38 -9.08 1.56 12.29
CA THR A 38 -7.73 1.89 11.79
C THR A 38 -6.89 0.62 11.65
N TRP A 39 -6.33 0.42 10.46
CA TRP A 39 -5.51 -0.74 10.14
C TRP A 39 -4.12 -0.34 9.71
N ILE A 40 -3.12 -0.81 10.45
CA ILE A 40 -1.71 -0.51 10.23
C ILE A 40 -0.99 -1.82 9.94
N VAL A 41 -0.24 -1.86 8.84
CA VAL A 41 0.56 -3.03 8.47
C VAL A 41 2.03 -2.71 8.64
N VAL A 42 2.74 -3.61 9.30
CA VAL A 42 4.20 -3.63 9.32
C VAL A 42 4.65 -4.87 8.55
N ARG A 43 5.56 -4.70 7.59
CA ARG A 43 6.11 -5.79 6.79
C ARG A 43 7.62 -5.67 6.62
N GLU A 44 8.27 -6.79 6.39
CA GLU A 44 9.67 -6.84 5.99
C GLU A 44 9.76 -6.66 4.47
N LEU A 45 10.68 -5.79 4.04
CA LEU A 45 11.02 -5.51 2.65
C LEU A 45 12.51 -5.83 2.49
N GLU A 46 12.86 -6.57 1.44
CA GLU A 46 14.26 -6.80 1.09
C GLU A 46 14.68 -5.79 0.01
N GLU A 47 15.80 -5.11 0.25
CA GLU A 47 16.39 -4.18 -0.71
C GLU A 47 17.32 -4.94 -1.66
N ASP A 48 16.99 -4.98 -2.96
CA ASP A 48 17.66 -5.83 -3.95
C ASP A 48 19.17 -5.56 -4.08
N LEU A 49 19.58 -4.30 -3.91
CA LEU A 49 20.96 -3.85 -4.14
C LEU A 49 21.88 -4.14 -2.96
N THR A 50 21.44 -3.84 -1.73
CA THR A 50 22.26 -3.98 -0.53
C THR A 50 21.95 -5.24 0.27
N LYS A 51 20.93 -6.02 -0.14
CA LYS A 51 20.40 -7.19 0.58
C LYS A 51 20.04 -6.88 2.04
N LYS A 52 19.68 -5.62 2.32
CA LYS A 52 19.26 -5.18 3.64
C LYS A 52 17.78 -5.45 3.82
N ARG A 53 17.43 -5.84 5.03
CA ARG A 53 16.04 -6.00 5.47
C ARG A 53 15.57 -4.71 6.11
N ILE A 54 14.53 -4.14 5.52
CA ILE A 54 13.90 -2.91 5.96
C ILE A 54 12.50 -3.23 6.45
N ARG A 55 12.07 -2.60 7.54
CA ARG A 55 10.68 -2.69 7.99
C ARG A 55 9.89 -1.54 7.40
N GLY A 56 8.92 -1.86 6.56
CA GLY A 56 7.95 -0.89 6.03
C GLY A 56 6.70 -0.86 6.91
N ILE A 57 6.17 0.32 7.18
CA ILE A 57 4.91 0.56 7.86
C ILE A 57 4.01 1.45 7.00
N PHE A 58 2.74 1.10 6.89
CA PHE A 58 1.75 1.88 6.15
C PHE A 58 0.35 1.66 6.71
N ILE A 59 -0.52 2.64 6.46
CA ILE A 59 -1.92 2.61 6.89
C ILE A 59 -2.75 2.07 5.72
N VAL A 60 -3.46 0.97 5.92
CA VAL A 60 -4.38 0.41 4.91
C VAL A 60 -5.70 1.18 4.92
N LYS A 61 -6.14 1.58 6.11
CA LYS A 61 -7.34 2.41 6.29
C LYS A 61 -7.31 3.11 7.63
N SER A 62 -7.98 4.25 7.69
CA SER A 62 -8.36 4.91 8.94
C SER A 62 -9.69 5.64 8.74
N ARG A 63 -10.77 5.17 9.37
CA ARG A 63 -12.11 5.73 9.21
C ARG A 63 -12.24 7.04 9.99
N GLY A 64 -12.75 8.09 9.34
CA GLY A 64 -13.00 9.39 9.97
C GLY A 64 -11.76 10.29 10.14
N THR A 65 -10.59 9.87 9.64
CA THR A 65 -9.34 10.64 9.74
C THR A 65 -8.57 10.59 8.41
N GLY A 66 -8.01 11.72 7.98
CA GLY A 66 -7.00 11.71 6.92
C GLY A 66 -5.76 10.91 7.36
N HIS A 67 -5.17 10.15 6.45
CA HIS A 67 -3.96 9.38 6.70
C HIS A 67 -3.07 9.37 5.46
N ASP A 68 -1.77 9.19 5.69
CA ASP A 68 -0.81 9.05 4.61
C ASP A 68 -0.99 7.72 3.88
N SER A 69 -0.90 7.76 2.55
CA SER A 69 -0.97 6.60 1.66
C SER A 69 0.40 6.00 1.40
N ASP A 70 1.47 6.72 1.75
CA ASP A 70 2.85 6.32 1.48
C ASP A 70 3.36 5.29 2.49
N VAL A 71 4.25 4.43 2.01
CA VAL A 71 4.97 3.49 2.87
C VAL A 71 6.14 4.23 3.53
N HIS A 72 6.25 4.06 4.84
CA HIS A 72 7.32 4.64 5.64
C HIS A 72 8.26 3.55 6.15
N LYS A 73 9.52 3.89 6.39
CA LYS A 73 10.49 3.04 7.05
C LYS A 73 10.31 3.13 8.57
N LEU A 74 10.14 1.98 9.21
CA LEU A 74 10.09 1.83 10.66
C LEU A 74 11.48 1.46 11.19
N ILE A 75 12.04 2.33 12.03
CA ILE A 75 13.32 2.11 12.72
C ILE A 75 13.03 1.88 14.20
N LEU A 76 13.50 0.75 14.73
CA LEU A 76 13.54 0.50 16.17
C LEU A 76 14.95 0.81 16.67
N SER A 77 15.03 1.66 17.68
CA SER A 77 16.26 2.07 18.35
C SER A 77 16.06 2.06 19.86
N ASP A 78 17.12 2.31 20.62
CA ASP A 78 17.05 2.43 22.07
C ASP A 78 16.14 3.60 22.52
N ASP A 79 15.96 4.60 21.66
CA ASP A 79 15.03 5.73 21.86
C ASP A 79 13.58 5.40 21.46
N GLY A 80 13.31 4.17 20.99
CA GLY A 80 11.99 3.71 20.58
C GLY A 80 11.77 3.66 19.06
N ILE A 81 10.53 3.96 18.64
CA ILE A 81 10.07 3.85 17.24
C ILE A 81 10.28 5.18 16.52
N ASN A 82 10.98 5.15 15.39
CA ASN A 82 11.12 6.29 14.49
C ASN A 82 10.59 5.95 13.09
N LEU A 83 9.96 6.93 12.43
CA LEU A 83 9.39 6.83 11.10
C LEU A 83 10.16 7.72 10.13
N MET A 84 10.63 7.16 9.03
CA MET A 84 11.29 7.90 7.96
C MET A 84 10.57 7.67 6.63
N PRO A 85 10.58 8.64 5.69
CA PRO A 85 10.13 8.40 4.33
C PRO A 85 10.87 7.21 3.71
N MET A 86 10.17 6.41 2.91
CA MET A 86 10.78 5.30 2.18
C MET A 86 11.24 5.79 0.80
N ASP A 87 12.48 5.49 0.42
CA ASP A 87 13.01 5.86 -0.89
C ASP A 87 12.32 5.06 -2.00
N SER A 88 11.96 5.74 -3.10
CA SER A 88 11.16 5.21 -4.21
C SER A 88 11.69 3.92 -4.85
N GLU A 89 12.97 3.59 -4.69
CA GLU A 89 13.58 2.38 -5.26
C GLU A 89 13.36 1.13 -4.39
N SER A 90 13.11 1.31 -3.10
CA SER A 90 12.89 0.21 -2.14
C SER A 90 11.41 -0.21 -2.02
N THR A 91 10.52 0.60 -2.59
CA THR A 91 9.07 0.36 -2.59
C THR A 91 8.70 -0.49 -3.80
N GLY A 92 9.05 -1.78 -3.76
CA GLY A 92 8.64 -2.80 -4.74
C GLY A 92 7.12 -3.06 -4.84
N ILE A 93 6.29 -2.13 -4.36
CA ILE A 93 4.84 -2.12 -4.53
C ILE A 93 4.46 -0.85 -5.28
N ALA A 94 4.98 -0.74 -6.51
CA ALA A 94 4.40 0.18 -7.48
C ALA A 94 3.03 -0.39 -7.87
N ASN A 95 1.97 0.30 -7.43
CA ASN A 95 0.64 0.21 -8.01
C ASN A 95 0.74 0.19 -9.55
N LYS A 96 0.52 -0.97 -10.17
CA LYS A 96 0.25 -1.08 -11.60
C LYS A 96 -1.17 -0.58 -11.89
N GLU A 97 -1.41 0.72 -11.72
CA GLU A 97 -2.51 1.42 -12.39
C GLU A 97 -2.05 2.82 -12.86
N LYS A 98 -1.02 2.85 -13.72
CA LYS A 98 -1.07 3.82 -14.83
C LYS A 98 -1.83 3.14 -15.97
N LYS A 99 -3.15 3.32 -15.99
CA LYS A 99 -3.95 3.15 -17.21
C LYS A 99 -3.31 4.04 -18.28
N VAL A 100 -2.53 3.40 -19.14
CA VAL A 100 -2.09 3.94 -20.43
C VAL A 100 -3.35 4.13 -21.26
N GLY A 101 -3.95 5.31 -21.16
CA GLY A 101 -4.87 5.84 -22.15
C GLY A 101 -4.06 6.19 -23.39
N LYS A 102 -3.66 5.17 -24.16
CA LYS A 102 -3.05 5.36 -25.47
C LYS A 102 -4.14 5.92 -26.37
N ASN A 103 -3.92 7.15 -26.84
CA ASN A 103 -4.69 7.81 -27.87
C ASN A 103 -5.03 6.82 -28.99
N VAL A 104 -6.32 6.53 -29.16
CA VAL A 104 -6.83 5.92 -30.39
C VAL A 104 -6.88 7.04 -31.42
N SER A 105 -5.77 7.24 -32.12
CA SER A 105 -5.73 7.99 -33.36
C SER A 105 -5.69 7.00 -34.51
N GLU A 106 -6.85 6.49 -34.90
CA GLU A 106 -7.05 5.88 -36.22
C GLU A 106 -8.52 6.05 -36.63
N GLY A 107 -8.84 7.30 -36.99
CA GLY A 107 -10.08 7.69 -37.64
C GLY A 107 -9.76 8.27 -39.02
N GLN A 108 -9.82 7.40 -40.02
CA GLN A 108 -10.17 7.67 -41.42
C GLN A 108 -9.91 9.08 -41.97
N LYS A 109 -8.89 9.21 -42.86
CA LYS A 109 -8.94 10.21 -43.93
C LYS A 109 -9.05 9.49 -45.27
N LEU A 110 -10.22 9.66 -45.87
CA LEU A 110 -10.59 9.26 -47.22
C LEU A 110 -9.71 9.99 -48.25
N THR A 111 -9.04 9.19 -49.09
CA THR A 111 -8.97 9.26 -50.56
C THR A 111 -9.09 10.63 -51.26
N LYS A 112 -8.01 11.05 -51.95
CA LYS A 112 -7.88 11.21 -53.42
C LYS A 112 -6.91 12.32 -53.85
N GLN A 113 -6.19 12.01 -54.93
CA GLN A 113 -5.44 12.82 -55.92
C GLN A 113 -3.93 12.64 -55.86
N ASP A 114 -3.17 12.58 -56.96
CA ASP A 114 -3.34 12.21 -58.38
C ASP A 114 -1.92 12.25 -59.00
N LYS A 115 -1.70 11.51 -60.09
CA LYS A 115 -0.61 11.60 -61.10
C LYS A 115 0.86 11.24 -60.78
N GLY A 116 1.41 10.38 -61.67
CA GLY A 116 2.74 10.61 -62.25
C GLY A 116 3.54 9.39 -62.73
N GLU A 117 3.10 8.69 -63.79
CA GLU A 117 3.87 8.35 -65.02
C GLU A 117 3.02 7.53 -65.99
#